data_AF-A0A1F5L290-F1
#
_entry.id   AF-A0A1F5L290-F1
#
_cell.length_a   1.000
_cell.length_b   1.000
_cell.length_c   1.000
_cell.angle_alpha   90.00
_cell.angle_beta   90.00
_cell.angle_gamma   90.00
#
_symmetry.space_group_name_H-M   'P 1'
#
loop_
_entity.id
_entity.type
_entity.pdbx_description
1 polymer ?
#
loop_
_entity_poly.entity_id
_entity_poly.type
_entity_poly.pdbx_seq_one_letter_code
_entity_poly.pdbx_strand_id
1 'polypeptide(L)'
;MSSRISKAAFEGLAKKIRENSESLKNLQFADSATSKTAVQTKDLRLDVHRNTRDATMATGIIQANSQATDTTVKAFIKGKTGGHSGTHQVIGQKIPFALGDKFDVDKLAESVEKTS
;
A
#
# COMPACT_ATOMS: atom_id res chain seq x y z
N MET A 1 -0.99 22.84 -7.92
CA MET A 1 0.28 22.18 -7.56
C MET A 1 -0.01 20.71 -7.30
N SER A 2 0.54 19.80 -8.11
CA SER A 2 0.46 18.37 -7.82
C SER A 2 1.40 18.10 -6.65
N SER A 3 0.86 17.94 -5.44
CA SER A 3 1.67 17.57 -4.27
C SER A 3 2.11 16.12 -4.47
N ARG A 4 3.26 15.94 -5.13
CA ARG A 4 3.93 14.64 -5.18
C ARG A 4 4.29 14.24 -3.75
N ILE A 5 3.89 13.04 -3.37
CA ILE A 5 4.27 12.43 -2.09
C ILE A 5 5.78 12.18 -2.11
N SER A 6 6.44 12.33 -0.97
CA SER A 6 7.89 12.20 -0.85
C SER A 6 8.34 10.79 -1.22
N LYS A 7 9.46 10.71 -1.94
CA LYS A 7 10.10 9.43 -2.27
C LYS A 7 10.42 8.61 -1.02
N ALA A 8 10.84 9.27 0.06
CA ALA A 8 11.14 8.64 1.34
C ALA A 8 9.95 7.88 1.94
N ALA A 9 8.71 8.38 1.78
CA ALA A 9 7.52 7.68 2.25
C ALA A 9 7.30 6.35 1.49
N PHE A 10 7.52 6.34 0.18
CA PHE A 10 7.45 5.13 -0.64
C PHE A 10 8.59 4.17 -0.36
N GLU A 11 9.83 4.65 -0.24
CA GLU A 11 11.00 3.84 0.14
C GLU A 11 10.80 3.18 1.52
N GLY A 12 10.25 3.92 2.50
CA GLY A 12 9.91 3.39 3.81
C GLY A 12 8.87 2.27 3.76
N LEU A 13 7.84 2.41 2.91
CA LEU A 13 6.85 1.36 2.69
C LEU A 13 7.45 0.15 1.98
N ALA A 14 8.26 0.35 0.94
CA ALA A 14 8.94 -0.71 0.21
C ALA A 14 9.90 -1.51 1.10
N LYS A 15 10.65 -0.83 1.97
CA LYS A 15 11.46 -1.48 3.01
C LYS A 15 10.60 -2.37 3.91
N LYS A 16 9.47 -1.86 4.40
CA LYS A 16 8.54 -2.65 5.24
C LYS A 16 7.92 -3.84 4.50
N ILE A 17 7.69 -3.73 3.20
CA ILE A 17 7.26 -4.85 2.35
C ILE A 17 8.32 -5.94 2.33
N ARG A 18 9.59 -5.59 2.09
CA ARG A 18 10.71 -6.55 2.14
C ARG A 18 10.83 -7.22 3.51
N GLU A 19 10.71 -6.44 4.59
CA GLU A 19 10.74 -6.96 5.98
C GLU A 19 9.57 -7.90 6.31
N ASN A 20 8.44 -7.81 5.61
CA ASN A 20 7.24 -8.63 5.84
C ASN A 20 7.01 -9.66 4.71
N SER A 21 8.05 -10.01 3.97
CA SER A 21 7.99 -10.88 2.79
C SER A 21 7.21 -12.18 3.04
N GLU A 22 7.53 -12.92 4.11
CA GLU A 22 6.86 -14.19 4.39
C GLU A 22 5.37 -14.03 4.70
N SER A 23 4.99 -12.97 5.41
CA SER A 23 3.58 -12.69 5.71
C SER A 23 2.78 -12.31 4.47
N LEU A 24 3.42 -11.61 3.52
CA LEU A 24 2.84 -11.30 2.21
C LEU A 24 2.78 -12.53 1.30
N LYS A 25 3.81 -13.38 1.32
CA LYS A 25 3.84 -14.65 0.59
C LYS A 25 2.67 -15.54 1.01
N ASN A 26 2.46 -15.68 2.31
CA ASN A 26 1.50 -16.58 2.93
C ASN A 26 0.18 -15.87 3.28
N LEU A 27 -0.14 -14.78 2.59
CA LEU A 27 -1.25 -13.92 2.96
C LEU A 27 -2.58 -14.64 2.76
N GLN A 28 -3.30 -14.82 3.87
CA GLN A 28 -4.65 -15.37 3.89
C GLN A 28 -5.67 -14.29 4.24
N PHE A 29 -6.84 -14.41 3.64
CA PHE A 29 -8.02 -13.60 3.93
C PHE A 29 -8.99 -14.43 4.75
N ALA A 30 -9.61 -13.83 5.77
CA ALA A 30 -10.76 -14.44 6.41
C ALA A 30 -11.91 -14.60 5.39
N ASP A 31 -12.80 -15.58 5.58
CA ASP A 31 -13.79 -16.02 4.57
C ASP A 31 -14.62 -14.88 3.95
N SER A 32 -14.98 -13.87 4.75
CA SER A 32 -15.75 -12.69 4.32
C SER A 32 -14.90 -11.46 3.99
N ALA A 33 -13.61 -11.46 4.28
CA ALA A 33 -12.73 -10.32 4.05
C ALA A 33 -12.36 -10.22 2.57
N THR A 34 -12.57 -9.04 1.96
CA THR A 34 -12.18 -8.74 0.58
C THR A 34 -10.84 -8.02 0.49
N SER A 35 -10.38 -7.43 1.60
CA SER A 35 -9.07 -6.82 1.74
C SER A 35 -8.56 -6.88 3.19
N LYS A 36 -7.27 -6.62 3.37
CA LYS A 36 -6.65 -6.38 4.67
C LYS A 36 -5.46 -5.43 4.52
N THR A 37 -5.18 -4.64 5.55
CA THR A 37 -3.90 -3.92 5.63
C THR A 37 -2.80 -4.93 5.88
N ALA A 38 -1.89 -5.10 4.92
CA ALA A 38 -0.83 -6.10 5.00
C ALA A 38 0.47 -5.51 5.55
N VAL A 39 0.75 -4.26 5.20
CA VAL A 39 1.96 -3.54 5.63
C VAL A 39 1.58 -2.09 5.90
N GLN A 40 2.11 -1.52 6.99
CA GLN A 40 1.85 -0.14 7.37
C GLN A 40 3.12 0.55 7.88
N THR A 41 3.33 1.79 7.45
CA THR A 41 4.27 2.75 8.05
C THR A 41 3.50 3.85 8.78
N LYS A 42 4.17 4.88 9.30
CA LYS A 42 3.46 6.04 9.85
C LYS A 42 2.69 6.79 8.76
N ASP A 43 3.29 6.91 7.57
CA ASP A 43 2.79 7.78 6.50
C ASP A 43 1.92 7.06 5.47
N LEU A 44 2.31 5.84 5.08
CA LEU A 44 1.64 5.07 4.03
C LEU A 44 1.27 3.66 4.53
N ARG A 45 0.41 2.99 3.77
CA ARG A 45 0.10 1.57 3.96
C ARG A 45 -0.15 0.88 2.63
N LEU A 46 0.08 -0.43 2.63
CA LEU A 46 -0.31 -1.34 1.56
C LEU A 46 -1.54 -2.13 2.03
N ASP A 47 -2.70 -1.78 1.48
CA ASP A 47 -3.90 -2.61 1.61
C ASP A 47 -3.89 -3.64 0.48
N VAL A 48 -4.01 -4.91 0.84
CA VAL A 48 -4.03 -6.01 -0.13
C VAL A 48 -5.46 -6.49 -0.29
N HIS A 49 -5.92 -6.53 -1.53
CA HIS A 49 -7.23 -7.01 -1.93
C HIS A 49 -7.11 -8.41 -2.52
N ARG A 50 -7.98 -9.32 -2.11
CA ARG A 50 -8.02 -10.67 -2.67
C ARG A 50 -8.49 -10.60 -4.12
N ASN A 51 -7.90 -11.41 -5.00
CA ASN A 51 -8.49 -11.63 -6.30
C ASN A 51 -9.58 -12.71 -6.16
N THR A 52 -10.82 -12.37 -6.49
CA THR A 52 -11.96 -13.29 -6.35
C THR A 52 -12.00 -14.36 -7.44
N ARG A 53 -11.22 -14.20 -8.51
CA ARG A 53 -11.13 -15.14 -9.64
C ARG A 53 -9.93 -16.07 -9.56
N ASP A 54 -8.87 -15.65 -8.87
CA ASP A 54 -7.62 -16.41 -8.74
C ASP A 54 -7.03 -16.23 -7.35
N ALA A 55 -7.12 -17.28 -6.52
CA ALA A 55 -6.63 -17.26 -5.14
C ALA A 55 -5.09 -17.16 -5.03
N THR A 56 -4.36 -17.38 -6.13
CA THR A 56 -2.90 -17.22 -6.18
C THR A 56 -2.47 -15.80 -6.50
N MET A 57 -3.42 -14.87 -6.66
CA MET A 57 -3.17 -13.48 -7.03
C MET A 57 -3.81 -12.53 -6.02
N ALA A 58 -3.17 -11.37 -5.86
CA ALA A 58 -3.71 -10.28 -5.06
C ALA A 58 -3.44 -8.92 -5.73
N THR A 59 -4.11 -7.88 -5.24
CA THR A 59 -3.88 -6.51 -5.67
C THR A 59 -3.52 -5.65 -4.48
N GLY A 60 -2.32 -5.09 -4.47
CA GLY A 60 -1.89 -4.08 -3.51
C GLY A 60 -2.41 -2.70 -3.90
N ILE A 61 -2.91 -1.95 -2.92
CA ILE A 61 -3.34 -0.56 -3.06
C ILE A 61 -2.60 0.26 -2.03
N ILE A 62 -1.82 1.23 -2.50
CA ILE A 62 -1.10 2.14 -1.62
C ILE A 62 -2.08 3.22 -1.15
N GLN A 63 -2.09 3.47 0.15
CA GLN A 63 -2.91 4.52 0.74
C GLN A 63 -2.09 5.40 1.68
N ALA A 64 -2.45 6.69 1.72
CA ALA A 64 -1.95 7.65 2.69
C ALA A 64 -2.70 7.52 4.02
N ASN A 65 -1.95 7.41 5.11
CA ASN A 65 -2.50 7.32 6.46
C ASN A 65 -2.96 8.70 6.94
N SER A 66 -4.12 8.75 7.60
CA SER A 66 -4.69 10.00 8.12
C SER A 66 -3.82 10.65 9.20
N GLN A 67 -2.99 9.84 9.86
CA GLN A 67 -2.04 10.24 10.90
C GLN A 67 -0.59 10.39 10.39
N ALA A 68 -0.40 10.53 9.07
CA ALA A 68 0.92 10.73 8.49
C ALA A 68 1.66 11.90 9.16
N THR A 69 2.97 11.78 9.28
CA THR A 69 3.86 12.82 9.81
C THR A 69 4.56 13.58 8.70
N ASP A 70 4.82 12.91 7.56
CA ASP A 70 5.40 13.50 6.36
C ASP A 70 4.53 14.64 5.82
N THR A 71 5.16 15.77 5.55
CA THR A 71 4.49 17.02 5.14
C THR A 71 3.83 16.92 3.78
N THR A 72 4.42 16.16 2.85
CA THR A 72 3.88 15.96 1.50
C THR A 72 2.69 15.00 1.51
N VAL A 73 2.71 13.98 2.36
CA VAL A 73 1.59 13.06 2.56
C VAL A 73 0.41 13.78 3.21
N LYS A 74 0.67 14.61 4.23
CA LYS A 74 -0.36 15.49 4.83
C LYS A 74 -0.97 16.44 3.78
N ALA A 75 -0.14 17.05 2.94
CA ALA A 75 -0.60 17.94 1.88
C ALA A 75 -1.46 17.21 0.85
N PHE A 76 -1.07 15.98 0.45
CA PHE A 76 -1.86 15.13 -0.42
C PHE A 76 -3.24 14.82 0.17
N ILE A 77 -3.30 14.42 1.45
CA ILE A 77 -4.56 14.13 2.14
C ILE A 77 -5.45 15.38 2.17
N LYS A 78 -4.91 16.52 2.62
CA LYS A 78 -5.64 17.80 2.69
C LYS A 78 -6.19 18.21 1.32
N GLY A 79 -5.39 18.04 0.26
CA GLY A 79 -5.80 18.35 -1.11
C GLY A 79 -6.91 17.45 -1.64
N LYS A 80 -7.06 16.23 -1.12
CA LYS A 80 -8.11 15.28 -1.52
C LYS A 80 -9.39 15.40 -0.70
N THR A 81 -9.30 15.76 0.57
CA THR A 81 -10.47 15.80 1.47
C THR A 81 -11.08 17.19 1.66
N GLY A 82 -10.51 18.22 1.03
CA GLY A 82 -10.96 19.60 1.23
C GLY A 82 -10.83 20.08 2.69
N GLY A 83 -10.00 19.41 3.50
CA GLY A 83 -9.85 19.68 4.93
C GLY A 83 -10.64 18.76 5.88
N HIS A 84 -11.42 17.81 5.38
CA HIS A 84 -12.05 16.79 6.24
C HIS A 84 -11.03 15.74 6.70
N SER A 85 -10.84 15.61 8.01
CA SER A 85 -9.97 14.61 8.63
C SER A 85 -10.71 13.28 8.81
N GLY A 86 -10.02 12.16 8.59
CA GLY A 86 -10.49 10.83 9.05
C GLY A 86 -10.39 9.70 8.04
N THR A 87 -10.37 10.00 6.73
CA THR A 87 -10.41 8.96 5.70
C THR A 87 -9.04 8.78 5.04
N HIS A 88 -8.51 7.56 5.08
CA HIS A 88 -7.30 7.17 4.32
C HIS A 88 -7.52 7.41 2.82
N GLN A 89 -6.49 7.91 2.14
CA GLN A 89 -6.60 8.32 0.74
C GLN A 89 -5.82 7.38 -0.16
N VAL A 90 -6.49 6.80 -1.16
CA VAL A 90 -5.86 5.92 -2.15
C VAL A 90 -4.92 6.73 -3.05
N ILE A 91 -3.68 6.26 -3.20
CA ILE A 91 -2.64 6.88 -4.05
C ILE A 91 -2.78 6.41 -5.51
N GLY A 92 -4.01 6.13 -5.95
CA GLY A 92 -4.40 5.78 -7.32
C GLY A 92 -3.86 4.44 -7.88
N GLN A 93 -2.82 3.86 -7.29
CA GLN A 93 -2.10 2.74 -7.88
C GLN A 93 -2.60 1.39 -7.35
N LYS A 94 -2.93 0.50 -8.29
CA LYS A 94 -3.22 -0.92 -8.05
C LYS A 94 -2.04 -1.73 -8.58
N ILE A 95 -1.42 -2.51 -7.71
CA ILE A 95 -0.24 -3.32 -8.03
C ILE A 95 -0.65 -4.79 -7.95
N PRO A 96 -0.85 -5.48 -9.09
CA PRO A 96 -1.11 -6.91 -9.07
C PRO A 96 0.17 -7.67 -8.72
N PHE A 97 0.06 -8.68 -7.86
CA PHE A 97 1.18 -9.55 -7.50
C PHE A 97 0.68 -10.97 -7.19
N ALA A 98 1.56 -11.96 -7.34
CA ALA A 98 1.27 -13.35 -7.02
C ALA A 98 1.51 -13.64 -5.54
N LEU A 99 0.78 -14.62 -4.98
CA LEU A 99 0.96 -15.16 -3.64
C LEU A 99 1.66 -16.53 -3.71
N GLY A 100 2.04 -17.08 -2.57
CA GLY A 100 2.68 -18.40 -2.48
C GLY A 100 4.03 -18.44 -3.21
N ASP A 101 4.36 -19.55 -3.85
CA ASP A 101 5.71 -19.77 -4.41
C ASP A 101 6.07 -18.85 -5.58
N LYS A 102 5.09 -18.16 -6.16
CA LYS A 102 5.32 -17.16 -7.21
C LYS A 102 5.45 -15.74 -6.67
N PHE A 103 5.35 -15.54 -5.35
CA PHE A 103 5.50 -14.23 -4.75
C PHE A 103 6.92 -13.70 -4.93
N ASP A 104 7.01 -12.50 -5.46
CA ASP A 104 8.25 -11.76 -5.67
C ASP A 104 8.18 -10.45 -4.89
N VAL A 105 8.83 -10.45 -3.72
CA VAL A 105 8.79 -9.32 -2.80
C VAL A 105 9.53 -8.10 -3.37
N ASP A 106 10.61 -8.31 -4.12
CA ASP A 106 11.40 -7.23 -4.68
C ASP A 106 10.65 -6.54 -5.81
N LYS A 107 9.98 -7.30 -6.67
CA LYS A 107 9.10 -6.72 -7.70
C LYS A 107 7.96 -5.90 -7.11
N LEU A 108 7.36 -6.37 -6.01
CA LEU A 108 6.31 -5.61 -5.31
C LEU A 108 6.89 -4.34 -4.69
N ALA A 109 8.01 -4.43 -3.98
CA ALA A 109 8.67 -3.30 -3.35
C ALA A 109 9.12 -2.24 -4.37
N GLU A 110 9.74 -2.65 -5.48
CA GLU A 110 10.12 -1.76 -6.57
C GLU A 110 8.91 -1.07 -7.21
N SER A 111 7.77 -1.77 -7.34
CA SER A 111 6.55 -1.19 -7.89
C SER A 111 6.01 -0.07 -6.99
N VAL A 112 6.21 -0.19 -5.67
CA VAL A 112 5.90 0.85 -4.69
C VAL A 112 6.90 2.01 -4.74
N GLU A 113 8.18 1.73 -4.94
CA GLU A 113 9.21 2.79 -5.10
C GLU A 113 8.97 3.60 -6.38
N LYS A 114 8.54 2.97 -7.47
CA LYS A 114 8.23 3.62 -8.76
C LYS A 114 6.97 4.50 -8.74
N THR A 115 6.22 4.51 -7.63
CA THR A 115 5.06 5.40 -7.44
C THR A 115 5.45 6.84 -7.13
N SER A 116 6.69 7.08 -6.67
CA SER A 116 7.21 8.39 -6.26
C SER A 116 7.33 9.40 -7.40
#